data_AF-A0AAV8XWH8-F1
#
_entry.id   AF-A0AAV8XWH8-F1
#
_cell.length_a   1.000
_cell.length_b   1.000
_cell.length_c   1.000
_cell.angle_alpha   90.00
_cell.angle_beta   90.00
_cell.angle_gamma   90.00
#
_symmetry.space_group_name_H-M   'P 1'
#
loop_
_entity.id
_entity.type
_entity.pdbx_description
1 polymer ?
#
loop_
_entity_poly.entity_id
_entity_poly.type
_entity_poly.pdbx_seq_one_letter_code
_entity_poly.pdbx_strand_id
1 'polypeptide(L)'
;MQISNEPHFVLDITSNSLLKIISLLVSRPQTKSRFEITSGGEEHSVVKVPAAHPDQVAFDLVAIVDPVSRGAQKLGPILQVLQDVLNCNIRLFLNSVEKNSDMPVKR
;
A
#
# COMPACT_ATOMS: atom_id res chain seq x y z
N MET A 1 -44.36 -5.47 -0.69
CA MET A 1 -42.94 -5.85 -0.79
C MET A 1 -42.15 -4.70 -0.19
N GLN A 2 -41.81 -4.80 1.10
CA GLN A 2 -41.00 -3.79 1.78
C GLN A 2 -39.58 -3.92 1.25
N ILE A 3 -39.10 -2.89 0.56
CA ILE A 3 -37.70 -2.78 0.16
C ILE A 3 -36.96 -2.32 1.43
N SER A 4 -36.16 -3.23 1.99
CA SER A 4 -35.27 -2.96 3.11
C SER A 4 -34.31 -1.85 2.73
N ASN A 5 -34.37 -0.75 3.49
CA ASN A 5 -33.50 0.41 3.34
C ASN A 5 -32.17 0.08 4.03
N GLU A 6 -31.23 -0.49 3.28
CA GLU A 6 -29.84 -0.61 3.72
C GLU A 6 -29.30 0.82 3.98
N PRO A 7 -28.57 1.06 5.10
CA PRO A 7 -27.98 2.36 5.35
C PRO A 7 -26.86 2.59 4.33
N HIS A 8 -27.21 3.21 3.21
CA HIS A 8 -26.22 3.86 2.36
C HIS A 8 -25.51 4.91 3.23
N PHE A 9 -24.23 4.68 3.55
CA PHE A 9 -23.35 5.70 4.08
C PHE A 9 -23.21 6.81 3.01
N VAL A 10 -24.17 7.73 2.99
CA VAL A 10 -24.06 8.95 2.21
C VAL A 10 -23.09 9.83 2.98
N LEU A 11 -21.82 9.80 2.58
CA LEU A 11 -20.88 10.83 2.98
C LEU A 11 -21.47 12.16 2.53
N ASP A 12 -21.94 12.96 3.49
CA ASP A 12 -22.56 14.26 3.22
C ASP A 12 -21.46 15.27 2.86
N ILE A 13 -20.88 15.11 1.66
CA ILE A 13 -19.80 15.94 1.15
C ILE A 13 -20.38 17.27 0.73
N THR A 14 -20.26 18.27 1.60
CA THR A 14 -20.68 19.65 1.30
C THR A 14 -19.76 20.29 0.26
N SER A 15 -20.28 21.27 -0.50
CA SER A 15 -19.51 22.02 -1.51
C SER A 15 -18.24 22.65 -0.93
N ASN A 16 -18.26 23.09 0.33
CA ASN A 16 -17.09 23.65 1.01
C ASN A 16 -16.00 22.58 1.24
N SER A 17 -16.38 21.37 1.64
CA SER A 17 -15.44 20.25 1.83
C SER A 17 -14.82 19.84 0.51
N LEU A 18 -15.64 19.77 -0.54
CA LEU A 18 -15.20 19.46 -1.90
C LEU A 18 -14.21 20.51 -2.42
N LEU A 19 -14.49 21.80 -2.25
CA LEU A 19 -13.57 22.88 -2.63
C LEU A 19 -12.24 22.83 -1.87
N LYS A 20 -12.27 22.53 -0.56
CA LYS A 20 -11.04 22.35 0.23
C LYS A 20 -10.21 21.18 -0.32
N ILE A 21 -10.84 20.03 -0.59
CA ILE A 21 -10.16 18.86 -1.16
C ILE A 21 -9.55 19.20 -2.53
N ILE A 22 -10.32 19.81 -3.42
CA ILE A 22 -9.84 20.21 -4.75
C ILE A 22 -8.66 21.18 -4.64
N SER A 23 -8.72 22.17 -3.75
CA SER A 23 -7.63 23.13 -3.56
C SER A 23 -6.31 22.45 -3.15
N LEU A 24 -6.39 21.43 -2.30
CA LEU A 24 -5.22 20.64 -1.88
C LEU A 24 -4.66 19.80 -3.02
N LEU A 25 -5.52 19.16 -3.80
CA LEU A 25 -5.11 18.33 -4.95
C LEU A 25 -4.48 19.16 -6.07
N VAL A 26 -5.08 20.31 -6.41
CA VAL A 26 -4.58 21.20 -7.47
C VAL A 26 -3.23 21.82 -7.08
N SER A 27 -3.01 22.15 -5.80
CA SER A 27 -1.74 22.71 -5.32
C SER A 27 -0.55 21.75 -5.43
N ARG A 28 -0.82 20.44 -5.58
CA ARG A 28 0.18 19.37 -5.67
C ARG A 28 -0.01 18.61 -6.99
N PRO A 29 0.32 19.23 -8.14
CA PRO A 29 0.19 18.57 -9.43
C PRO A 29 0.99 17.26 -9.40
N GLN A 30 0.33 16.14 -9.69
CA GLN A 30 1.02 14.86 -9.73
C GLN A 30 2.02 14.87 -10.89
N THR A 31 3.30 14.83 -10.54
CA THR A 31 4.39 14.82 -11.51
C THR A 31 4.62 13.44 -12.14
N LYS A 32 4.01 12.39 -11.57
CA LYS A 32 4.10 11.00 -12.02
C LYS A 32 2.74 10.33 -11.89
N SER A 33 2.41 9.47 -12.86
CA SER A 33 1.18 8.69 -12.84
C SER A 33 1.20 7.70 -11.67
N ARG A 34 0.10 7.64 -10.93
CA ARG A 34 -0.16 6.61 -9.93
C ARG A 34 -0.84 5.42 -10.62
N PHE A 35 -0.36 4.23 -10.33
CA PHE A 35 -0.97 2.99 -10.82
C PHE A 35 -1.37 2.13 -9.63
N GLU A 36 -2.50 1.45 -9.77
CA GLU A 36 -2.88 0.40 -8.85
C GLU A 36 -2.14 -0.88 -9.23
N ILE A 37 -1.65 -1.60 -8.23
CA ILE A 37 -1.01 -2.90 -8.43
C ILE A 37 -2.09 -3.96 -8.36
N THR A 38 -2.58 -4.38 -9.51
CA THR A 38 -3.47 -5.53 -9.63
C THR A 38 -2.62 -6.80 -9.60
N SER A 39 -2.60 -7.50 -8.46
CA SER A 39 -1.91 -8.78 -8.36
C SER A 39 -2.86 -9.94 -8.69
N GLY A 40 -2.36 -10.97 -9.36
CA GLY A 40 -3.15 -12.15 -9.74
C GLY A 40 -3.52 -13.07 -8.57
N GLY A 41 -2.95 -12.85 -7.38
CA GLY A 41 -3.25 -13.58 -6.15
C GLY A 41 -2.36 -13.14 -4.99
N GLU A 42 -2.96 -12.76 -3.87
CA GLU A 42 -2.25 -12.30 -2.67
C GLU A 42 -2.11 -13.38 -1.58
N GLU A 43 -2.76 -14.53 -1.74
CA GLU A 43 -2.98 -15.51 -0.66
C GLU A 43 -1.69 -16.11 -0.08
N HIS A 44 -0.67 -16.33 -0.93
CA HIS A 44 0.53 -17.08 -0.54
C HIS A 44 1.85 -16.39 -0.92
N SER A 45 1.80 -15.28 -1.65
CA SER A 45 2.97 -14.54 -2.16
C SER A 45 3.16 -13.20 -1.47
N VAL A 46 2.26 -12.81 -0.55
CA VAL A 46 2.23 -11.48 0.05
C VAL A 46 2.33 -11.58 1.56
N VAL A 47 3.31 -10.86 2.12
CA VAL A 47 3.36 -10.57 3.55
C VAL A 47 2.58 -9.29 3.80
N LYS A 48 1.57 -9.37 4.65
CA LYS A 48 0.70 -8.24 5.03
C LYS A 48 1.03 -7.80 6.44
N VAL A 49 1.45 -6.55 6.60
CA VAL A 49 1.65 -5.92 7.90
C VAL A 49 0.59 -4.84 8.04
N PRO A 50 -0.43 -5.03 8.89
CA PRO A 50 -1.49 -4.05 9.06
C PRO A 50 -0.95 -2.79 9.75
N ALA A 51 -1.66 -1.68 9.57
CA ALA A 51 -1.38 -0.44 10.27
C ALA A 51 -1.50 -0.61 11.78
N ALA A 52 -0.57 -0.01 12.53
CA ALA A 52 -0.56 -0.05 13.99
C ALA A 52 -1.85 0.54 14.61
N HIS A 53 -2.45 1.51 13.93
CA HIS A 53 -3.73 2.13 14.31
C HIS A 53 -4.71 2.00 13.14
N PRO A 54 -5.49 0.89 13.05
CA PRO A 54 -6.40 0.63 11.94
C PRO A 54 -7.51 1.66 11.78
N ASP A 55 -7.93 2.31 12.87
CA ASP A 55 -9.01 3.31 12.88
C ASP A 55 -8.52 4.71 12.47
N GLN A 56 -7.22 4.88 12.20
CA GLN A 56 -6.63 6.15 11.78
C GLN A 56 -6.21 6.12 10.32
N VAL A 57 -6.01 7.30 9.74
CA VAL A 57 -5.45 7.42 8.39
C VAL A 57 -4.09 6.73 8.36
N ALA A 58 -3.89 5.85 7.38
CA ALA A 58 -2.67 5.09 7.20
C ALA A 58 -2.07 5.33 5.81
N PHE A 59 -0.75 5.19 5.73
CA PHE A 59 -0.04 5.14 4.46
C PHE A 59 -0.09 3.72 3.89
N ASP A 60 -0.58 3.56 2.66
CA ASP A 60 -0.47 2.29 1.94
C ASP A 60 0.91 2.17 1.29
N LEU A 61 1.69 1.20 1.76
CA LEU A 61 3.02 0.90 1.25
C LEU A 61 2.98 -0.44 0.52
N VAL A 62 3.33 -0.43 -0.77
CA VAL A 62 3.44 -1.66 -1.57
C VAL A 62 4.88 -1.82 -2.03
N ALA A 63 5.45 -2.98 -1.72
CA ALA A 63 6.79 -3.36 -2.16
C ALA A 63 6.70 -4.68 -2.93
N ILE A 64 7.36 -4.75 -4.09
CA ILE A 64 7.51 -5.98 -4.86
C ILE A 64 8.99 -6.28 -4.92
N VAL A 65 9.38 -7.45 -4.45
CA VAL A 65 10.77 -7.84 -4.38
C VAL A 65 10.96 -9.31 -4.65
N ASP A 66 12.05 -9.65 -5.30
CA ASP A 66 12.58 -11.01 -5.27
C ASP A 66 13.21 -11.25 -3.88
N PRO A 67 12.70 -12.20 -3.06
CA PRO A 67 13.16 -12.43 -1.70
C PRO A 67 14.65 -12.71 -1.60
N VAL A 68 15.27 -13.24 -2.65
CA VAL A 68 16.70 -13.59 -2.65
C VAL A 68 17.60 -12.50 -3.25
N SER A 69 17.03 -11.35 -3.62
CA SER A 69 17.79 -10.22 -4.15
C SER A 69 18.55 -9.45 -3.07
N ARG A 70 19.62 -8.74 -3.46
CA ARG A 70 20.31 -7.78 -2.57
C ARG A 70 19.41 -6.64 -2.10
N GLY A 71 18.39 -6.29 -2.89
CA GLY A 71 17.40 -5.28 -2.53
C GLY A 71 16.54 -5.71 -1.35
N ALA A 72 16.14 -6.98 -1.30
CA ALA A 72 15.32 -7.53 -0.21
C ALA A 72 15.99 -7.38 1.16
N GLN A 73 17.31 -7.60 1.24
CA GLN A 73 18.07 -7.42 2.49
C GLN A 73 17.97 -5.99 3.05
N LYS A 74 17.97 -4.99 2.16
CA LYS A 74 17.87 -3.58 2.56
C LYS A 74 16.43 -3.17 2.87
N LEU A 75 15.45 -3.81 2.24
CA LEU A 75 14.04 -3.48 2.45
C LEU A 75 13.58 -3.78 3.87
N GLY A 76 14.05 -4.85 4.51
CA GLY A 76 13.65 -5.21 5.88
C GLY A 76 13.83 -4.04 6.87
N PRO A 77 15.06 -3.53 7.07
CA PRO A 77 15.30 -2.38 7.94
C PRO A 77 14.55 -1.11 7.52
N ILE A 78 14.40 -0.85 6.22
CA ILE A 78 13.67 0.33 5.72
C ILE A 78 12.18 0.25 6.11
N LEU A 79 11.54 -0.90 5.86
CA LEU A 79 10.14 -1.11 6.19
C LEU A 79 9.91 -1.09 7.70
N GLN A 80 10.86 -1.58 8.49
CA GLN A 80 10.80 -1.49 9.95
C GLN A 80 10.77 -0.04 10.42
N VAL A 81 11.71 0.79 9.95
CA VAL A 81 11.74 2.21 10.33
C VAL A 81 10.47 2.93 9.87
N LEU A 82 9.95 2.63 8.69
CA LEU A 82 8.70 3.22 8.20
C LEU A 82 7.49 2.82 9.06
N GLN A 83 7.45 1.59 9.55
CA GLN A 83 6.41 1.12 10.47
C GLN A 83 6.48 1.83 11.82
N ASP A 84 7.68 2.08 12.33
CA ASP A 84 7.87 2.73 13.63
C ASP A 84 7.51 4.23 13.59
N VAL A 85 7.71 4.89 12.45
CA VAL A 85 7.50 6.36 12.31
C VAL A 85 6.18 6.74 11.63
N LEU A 86 5.55 5.84 10.88
CA LEU A 86 4.29 6.10 10.17
C LEU A 86 3.25 5.03 10.51
N ASN A 87 2.00 5.44 10.67
CA ASN A 87 0.88 4.52 10.62
C ASN A 87 0.75 3.99 9.17
N CYS A 88 1.16 2.76 8.90
CA CYS A 88 1.22 2.25 7.53
C CYS A 88 0.72 0.81 7.39
N ASN A 89 0.02 0.57 6.28
CA ASN A 89 -0.43 -0.74 5.86
C ASN A 89 0.54 -1.23 4.76
N ILE A 90 1.33 -2.26 5.06
CA ILE A 90 2.40 -2.73 4.19
C ILE A 90 1.96 -4.03 3.51
N ARG A 91 2.05 -4.06 2.18
CA ARG A 91 1.96 -5.27 1.36
C ARG A 91 3.29 -5.53 0.68
N LEU A 92 3.96 -6.60 1.08
CA LEU A 92 5.23 -7.03 0.51
C LEU A 92 5.01 -8.27 -0.35
N PHE A 93 5.06 -8.08 -1.68
CA PHE A 93 4.96 -9.12 -2.68
C PHE A 93 6.32 -9.77 -2.92
N LEU A 94 6.39 -11.09 -2.74
CA LEU A 94 7.58 -11.91 -2.94
C LEU A 94 7.55 -12.51 -4.35
N ASN A 95 8.10 -11.79 -5.31
CA ASN A 95 8.14 -12.20 -6.71
C ASN A 95 9.53 -12.74 -7.07
N SER A 96 9.72 -14.04 -6.86
CA SER A 96 11.00 -14.71 -7.10
C SER A 96 11.29 -14.88 -8.59
N VAL A 97 12.57 -14.87 -8.97
CA VAL A 97 13.00 -15.30 -10.30
C VAL A 97 12.96 -16.82 -10.41
N GLU A 98 12.57 -17.35 -11.57
CA GLU A 98 12.41 -18.80 -11.79
C GLU A 98 13.74 -19.56 -11.66
N LYS A 99 14.84 -18.95 -12.12
CA LYS A 99 16.17 -19.56 -12.13
C LYS A 99 17.16 -18.59 -11.56
N ASN A 100 17.96 -19.11 -10.64
CA ASN A 100 19.08 -18.39 -10.07
C ASN A 100 20.33 -19.26 -10.20
N SER A 101 21.23 -18.86 -11.10
CA SER A 101 22.42 -19.64 -11.48
C SER A 101 23.54 -19.55 -10.44
N ASP A 102 23.57 -18.47 -9.68
CA ASP A 102 24.54 -18.21 -8.62
C ASP A 102 23.89 -18.28 -7.25
N MET A 103 24.66 -18.58 -6.21
CA MET A 103 24.16 -18.44 -4.83
C MET A 103 23.69 -16.99 -4.61
N PRO A 104 22.41 -16.76 -4.29
CA PRO A 104 21.77 -15.44 -4.44
C PRO A 104 22.34 -14.36 -3.53
N VAL A 105 22.77 -14.76 -2.34
CA VAL A 105 23.28 -13.86 -1.30
C VAL A 105 24.68 -14.33 -0.90
N LYS A 106 25.70 -13.59 -1.32
CA LYS A 106 27.07 -13.72 -0.86
C LYS A 106 27.42 -12.41 -0.14
N ARG A 107 27.47 -12.44 1.19
CA ARG A 107 27.57 -11.33 2.16
C ARG A 107 26.25 -10.85 2.72
#